data_AF-A0A952EY28-F1
#
_entry.id   AF-A0A952EY28-F1
#
_cell.length_a   1.000
_cell.length_b   1.000
_cell.length_c   1.000
_cell.angle_alpha   90.00
_cell.angle_beta   90.00
_cell.angle_gamma   90.00
#
_symmetry.space_group_name_H-M   'P 1'
#
loop_
_entity.id
_entity.type
_entity.pdbx_description
1 polymer ?
#
loop_
_entity_poly.entity_id
_entity_poly.type
_entity_poly.pdbx_seq_one_letter_code
_entity_poly.pdbx_strand_id
1 'polypeptide(L)'
;MAFGAVLLFVALVVLSGQPFGGHDQPAPQPSVPSASGGGSSAPTEQGQPAPGAHREGSSGGALPPAQGVQAFSGDTEPHAQPTPPAQSENRPLSWPQLLLNAVLVVLSLGLFTVASTTLWWMLHAWRSPDALAATGFRRRAAGAPSSFSLLLPARHEQAVLGDTIDALARLDHPKYEVIVIIGHDDPETECVARAAAAHYPRIVRVVMDIHLPKNKPKALNTALRKCRGDIVGVFDAEDEVHPGLLRLVEARFEESGADVV
;
A
#
# COMPACT_ATOMS: atom_id res chain seq x y z
N MET A 1 -4.91 39.22 12.98
CA MET A 1 -4.09 39.52 11.79
C MET A 1 -3.60 38.26 11.09
N ALA A 2 -2.65 37.49 11.65
CA ALA A 2 -1.99 36.37 10.93
C ALA A 2 -2.93 35.31 10.32
N PHE A 3 -3.94 34.83 11.06
CA PHE A 3 -4.86 33.78 10.57
C PHE A 3 -5.68 34.19 9.33
N GLY A 4 -6.09 35.45 9.25
CA GLY A 4 -6.83 35.96 8.09
C GLY A 4 -5.98 36.04 6.82
N ALA A 5 -4.68 36.32 6.96
CA ALA A 5 -3.74 36.35 5.83
C ALA A 5 -3.51 34.94 5.25
N VAL A 6 -3.44 33.91 6.10
CA VAL A 6 -3.31 32.50 5.63
C VAL A 6 -4.57 32.06 4.90
N LEU A 7 -5.76 32.34 5.43
CA LEU A 7 -7.03 32.00 4.77
C LEU A 7 -7.17 32.73 3.42
N LEU A 8 -6.81 34.02 3.38
CA LEU A 8 -6.86 34.82 2.15
C LEU A 8 -5.84 34.31 1.10
N PHE A 9 -4.64 33.92 1.52
CA PHE A 9 -3.63 33.34 0.64
C PHE A 9 -4.07 32.00 0.04
N VAL A 10 -4.61 31.10 0.86
CA VAL A 10 -5.17 29.81 0.38
C VAL A 10 -6.35 30.05 -0.56
N ALA A 11 -7.25 30.97 -0.25
CA ALA A 11 -8.35 31.34 -1.14
C ALA A 11 -7.85 31.91 -2.48
N LEU A 12 -6.83 32.78 -2.47
CA LEU A 12 -6.28 33.36 -3.70
C LEU A 12 -5.60 32.31 -4.59
N VAL A 13 -4.87 31.36 -4.00
CA VAL A 13 -4.22 30.25 -4.71
C VAL A 13 -5.26 29.31 -5.31
N VAL A 14 -6.31 28.96 -4.56
CA VAL A 14 -7.39 28.07 -5.04
C VAL A 14 -8.26 28.73 -6.13
N LEU A 15 -8.51 30.03 -6.05
CA LEU A 15 -9.37 30.77 -7.00
C LEU A 15 -8.65 31.26 -8.26
N SER A 16 -7.31 31.39 -8.25
CA SER A 16 -6.57 31.95 -9.40
C SER A 16 -6.25 30.94 -10.51
N GLY A 17 -6.38 29.64 -10.25
CA GLY A 17 -6.27 28.58 -11.25
C GLY A 17 -4.92 28.49 -11.98
N GLN A 18 -3.87 29.15 -11.47
CA GLN A 18 -2.55 29.14 -12.10
C GLN A 18 -1.80 27.85 -11.75
N PRO A 19 -1.35 27.05 -12.73
CA PRO A 19 -0.48 25.92 -12.45
C PRO A 19 0.88 26.41 -11.96
N PHE A 20 1.36 25.85 -10.85
CA PHE A 20 2.69 26.18 -10.32
C PHE A 20 3.79 25.64 -11.23
N GLY A 21 4.57 26.54 -11.83
CA GLY A 21 5.95 26.28 -12.22
C GLY A 21 6.18 25.44 -13.48
N GLY A 22 5.93 26.03 -14.66
CA GLY A 22 6.58 25.56 -15.88
C GLY A 22 7.98 26.16 -16.02
N HIS A 23 9.03 25.39 -15.73
CA HIS A 23 10.40 25.64 -16.19
C HIS A 23 11.17 24.32 -16.25
N ASP A 24 11.25 23.74 -17.45
CA ASP A 24 12.10 22.57 -17.72
C ASP A 24 13.57 22.96 -17.63
N GLN A 25 14.19 22.72 -16.46
CA GLN A 25 15.62 22.49 -16.36
C GLN A 25 15.87 20.98 -16.21
N PRO A 26 16.64 20.34 -17.12
CA PRO A 26 17.00 18.96 -16.94
C PRO A 26 17.85 18.79 -15.67
N ALA A 27 17.43 17.88 -14.80
CA ALA A 27 18.13 17.62 -13.54
C ALA A 27 19.58 17.15 -13.80
N PRO A 28 20.59 17.66 -13.08
CA PRO A 28 21.95 17.18 -13.21
C PRO A 28 22.05 15.72 -12.76
N GLN A 29 22.62 14.86 -13.61
CA GLN A 29 22.76 13.44 -13.30
C GLN A 29 23.70 13.20 -12.10
N PRO A 30 23.40 12.26 -11.20
CA PRO A 30 24.27 11.91 -10.09
C PRO A 30 25.53 11.18 -10.60
N SER A 31 26.70 11.77 -10.37
CA SER A 31 27.99 11.16 -10.66
C SER A 31 28.28 10.01 -9.70
N VAL A 32 28.48 8.81 -10.24
CA VAL A 32 28.86 7.61 -9.46
C VAL A 32 30.37 7.65 -9.15
N PRO A 33 30.81 7.65 -7.88
CA PRO A 33 32.23 7.54 -7.55
C PRO A 33 32.72 6.09 -7.69
N SER A 34 33.86 5.92 -8.36
CA SER A 34 34.52 4.63 -8.59
C SER A 34 34.97 3.93 -7.31
N ALA A 35 34.87 2.60 -7.28
CA ALA A 35 35.26 1.79 -6.12
C ALA A 35 36.78 1.51 -6.06
N SER A 36 37.40 1.94 -4.96
CA SER A 36 38.72 1.50 -4.46
C SER A 36 38.82 1.88 -2.98
N GLY A 37 39.28 1.06 -2.02
CA GLY A 37 39.65 -0.36 -2.04
C GLY A 37 40.35 -0.75 -0.73
N GLY A 38 40.18 -2.00 -0.26
CA GLY A 38 40.98 -2.62 0.81
C GLY A 38 40.54 -2.41 2.27
N GLY A 39 40.91 -3.36 3.14
CA GLY A 39 41.15 -3.05 4.56
C GLY A 39 40.37 -3.84 5.64
N SER A 40 40.66 -5.14 5.79
CA SER A 40 40.43 -5.97 6.98
C SER A 40 40.53 -5.28 8.37
N SER A 41 39.62 -5.58 9.31
CA SER A 41 39.92 -6.30 10.58
C SER A 41 38.74 -6.37 11.58
N ALA A 42 38.72 -7.41 12.42
CA ALA A 42 37.94 -7.54 13.66
C ALA A 42 38.89 -7.56 14.88
N PRO A 43 38.42 -7.29 16.11
CA PRO A 43 37.99 -8.37 17.03
C PRO A 43 36.69 -8.01 17.82
N THR A 44 35.85 -8.94 18.34
CA THR A 44 36.00 -9.77 19.58
C THR A 44 36.44 -8.95 20.81
N GLU A 45 35.85 -8.97 22.03
CA GLU A 45 34.85 -9.79 22.74
C GLU A 45 33.87 -8.83 23.53
N GLN A 46 33.03 -9.14 24.53
CA GLN A 46 32.62 -10.37 25.28
C GLN A 46 31.25 -10.12 25.99
N GLY A 47 30.65 -11.13 26.65
CA GLY A 47 30.11 -10.93 28.01
C GLY A 47 28.67 -11.37 28.33
N GLN A 48 28.48 -12.61 28.78
CA GLN A 48 27.33 -13.10 29.56
C GLN A 48 27.88 -13.99 30.69
N PRO A 49 27.29 -14.06 31.90
CA PRO A 49 26.10 -14.92 32.11
C PRO A 49 25.12 -14.49 33.24
N ALA A 50 24.08 -15.31 33.47
CA ALA A 50 23.18 -15.36 34.65
C ALA A 50 23.81 -16.25 35.78
N PRO A 51 23.15 -16.77 36.87
CA PRO A 51 21.71 -16.73 37.27
C PRO A 51 21.36 -16.67 38.80
N GLY A 52 20.05 -16.64 39.13
CA GLY A 52 19.41 -17.13 40.40
C GLY A 52 19.40 -16.20 41.64
N ALA A 53 18.71 -16.47 42.77
CA ALA A 53 17.45 -17.21 43.06
C ALA A 53 17.02 -17.02 44.55
N HIS A 54 15.71 -16.88 44.86
CA HIS A 54 15.08 -16.83 46.22
C HIS A 54 15.51 -15.63 47.14
N ARG A 55 14.81 -15.19 48.22
CA ARG A 55 13.65 -15.70 49.02
C ARG A 55 12.96 -14.58 49.86
N GLU A 56 11.65 -14.74 50.18
CA GLU A 56 10.87 -14.34 51.39
C GLU A 56 10.93 -12.92 52.05
N GLY A 57 9.76 -12.45 52.55
CA GLY A 57 9.61 -11.39 53.60
C GLY A 57 8.68 -10.20 53.23
N SER A 58 7.35 -10.26 53.42
CA SER A 58 6.58 -10.07 54.67
C SER A 58 6.31 -8.60 55.10
N SER A 59 5.19 -8.03 54.63
CA SER A 59 4.42 -6.92 55.23
C SER A 59 3.24 -6.60 54.28
N GLY A 60 1.98 -6.35 54.67
CA GLY A 60 1.36 -6.28 55.99
C GLY A 60 0.21 -5.27 55.98
N GLY A 61 -1.06 -5.70 55.92
CA GLY A 61 -2.22 -4.79 55.92
C GLY A 61 -3.51 -5.39 55.38
N ALA A 62 -4.34 -5.96 56.25
CA ALA A 62 -5.64 -6.54 55.87
C ALA A 62 -6.77 -5.49 55.84
N LEU A 63 -7.67 -5.61 54.87
CA LEU A 63 -8.97 -4.94 54.86
C LEU A 63 -10.02 -5.78 55.59
N PRO A 64 -10.97 -5.18 56.33
CA PRO A 64 -11.98 -5.91 57.09
C PRO A 64 -13.06 -6.56 56.19
N PRO A 65 -13.71 -7.65 56.63
CA PRO A 65 -14.69 -8.39 55.85
C PRO A 65 -16.04 -7.67 55.74
N ALA A 66 -16.75 -7.93 54.63
CA ALA A 66 -18.05 -7.34 54.32
C ALA A 66 -19.14 -7.79 55.32
N GLN A 67 -19.93 -6.84 55.82
CA GLN A 67 -21.06 -7.11 56.70
C GLN A 67 -22.37 -7.32 55.91
N GLY A 68 -22.93 -8.52 56.07
CA GLY A 68 -24.35 -8.74 56.32
C GLY A 68 -25.40 -8.08 55.42
N VAL A 69 -25.93 -8.86 54.48
CA VAL A 69 -27.30 -8.65 53.97
C VAL A 69 -28.28 -8.78 55.14
N GLN A 70 -28.94 -7.69 55.52
CA GLN A 70 -30.10 -7.74 56.40
C GLN A 70 -31.38 -7.74 55.56
N ALA A 71 -32.10 -8.87 55.59
CA ALA A 71 -33.45 -8.95 55.05
C ALA A 71 -34.41 -8.22 55.98
N PHE A 72 -34.91 -7.06 55.56
CA PHE A 72 -35.91 -6.30 56.30
C PHE A 72 -37.32 -6.70 55.84
N SER A 73 -37.98 -7.54 56.63
CA SER A 73 -39.42 -7.78 56.51
C SER A 73 -40.16 -6.82 57.43
N GLY A 74 -41.05 -6.00 56.87
CA GLY A 74 -41.84 -5.04 57.62
C GLY A 74 -42.89 -4.37 56.73
N ASP A 75 -44.11 -4.87 56.75
CA ASP A 75 -45.25 -4.27 56.07
C ASP A 75 -45.67 -2.97 56.77
N THR A 76 -45.55 -1.82 56.10
CA THR A 76 -46.18 -0.56 56.54
C THR A 76 -46.39 0.39 55.35
N GLU A 77 -47.67 0.64 55.07
CA GLU A 77 -48.33 1.70 54.25
C GLU A 77 -47.50 2.65 53.36
N PRO A 78 -47.91 2.89 52.09
CA PRO A 78 -47.21 3.79 51.17
C PRO A 78 -47.44 5.28 51.51
N HIS A 79 -46.51 5.90 52.24
CA HIS A 79 -46.42 7.35 52.29
C HIS A 79 -45.99 7.93 50.94
N ALA A 80 -46.97 8.47 50.20
CA ALA A 80 -46.72 9.20 48.96
C ALA A 80 -45.88 10.47 49.24
N GLN A 81 -44.57 10.40 48.97
CA GLN A 81 -43.77 11.61 48.83
C GLN A 81 -44.16 12.33 47.54
N PRO A 82 -44.39 13.66 47.55
CA PRO A 82 -44.62 14.39 46.32
C PRO A 82 -43.35 14.35 45.48
N THR A 83 -43.41 13.72 44.31
CA THR A 83 -42.35 13.79 43.30
C THR A 83 -42.03 15.26 43.01
N PRO A 84 -40.77 15.71 43.17
CA PRO A 84 -40.39 17.01 42.67
C PRO A 84 -40.64 17.04 41.15
N PRO A 85 -41.19 18.13 40.58
CA PRO A 85 -41.50 18.16 39.17
C PRO A 85 -40.22 17.94 38.37
N ALA A 86 -40.27 17.01 37.41
CA ALA A 86 -39.24 16.80 36.42
C ALA A 86 -39.18 18.01 35.48
N GLN A 87 -38.62 19.12 35.97
CA GLN A 87 -38.28 20.28 35.17
C GLN A 87 -37.12 19.87 34.28
N SER A 88 -37.42 19.41 33.07
CA SER A 88 -36.49 19.51 31.95
C SER A 88 -36.26 21.00 31.70
N GLU A 89 -35.34 21.57 32.46
CA GLU A 89 -35.05 23.00 32.46
C GLU A 89 -34.48 23.35 31.08
N ASN A 90 -35.36 23.84 30.19
CA ASN A 90 -35.03 24.34 28.86
C ASN A 90 -34.24 25.65 29.00
N ARG A 91 -33.04 25.57 29.59
CA ARG A 91 -32.14 26.72 29.74
C ARG A 91 -31.81 27.23 28.34
N PRO A 92 -32.11 28.50 28.02
CA PRO A 92 -31.69 29.07 26.75
C PRO A 92 -30.16 29.01 26.68
N LEU A 93 -29.60 28.70 25.51
CA LEU A 93 -28.16 28.66 25.34
C LEU A 93 -27.57 30.01 25.76
N SER A 94 -26.56 29.96 26.63
CA SER A 94 -25.86 31.16 27.07
C SER A 94 -25.11 31.80 25.89
N TRP A 95 -24.98 33.13 25.89
CA TRP A 95 -24.25 33.84 24.83
C TRP A 95 -22.85 33.29 24.54
N PRO A 96 -22.03 32.87 25.52
CA PRO A 96 -20.75 32.20 25.25
C PRO A 96 -20.87 30.87 24.51
N GLN A 97 -21.91 30.06 24.80
CA GLN A 97 -22.18 28.80 24.09
C GLN A 97 -22.64 29.06 22.65
N LEU A 98 -23.47 30.08 22.41
CA LEU A 98 -23.87 30.49 21.06
C LEU A 98 -22.66 30.94 20.23
N LEU A 99 -21.76 31.73 20.82
CA LEU A 99 -20.51 32.15 20.17
C LEU A 99 -19.57 30.97 19.87
N LEU A 100 -19.38 30.06 20.82
CA LEU A 100 -18.56 28.85 20.62
C LEU A 100 -19.13 27.97 19.50
N ASN A 101 -20.44 27.73 19.50
CA ASN A 101 -21.11 26.94 18.47
C ASN A 101 -21.01 27.61 17.09
N ALA A 102 -21.15 28.94 17.02
CA ALA A 102 -20.97 29.69 15.77
C ALA A 102 -19.53 29.56 15.23
N VAL A 103 -18.51 29.66 16.09
CA VAL A 103 -17.11 29.45 15.72
C VAL A 103 -16.87 28.01 15.23
N LEU A 104 -17.42 27.01 15.93
CA LEU A 104 -17.32 25.60 15.52
C LEU A 104 -17.99 25.32 14.18
N VAL A 105 -19.17 25.92 13.92
CA VAL A 105 -19.85 25.81 12.62
C VAL A 105 -19.03 26.45 11.50
N VAL A 106 -18.50 27.67 11.71
CA VAL A 106 -17.65 28.35 10.72
C VAL A 106 -16.37 27.55 10.44
N LEU A 107 -15.71 27.02 11.48
CA LEU A 107 -14.53 26.17 11.34
C LEU A 107 -14.85 24.87 10.59
N SER A 108 -15.97 24.22 10.92
CA SER A 108 -16.42 22.98 10.27
C SER A 108 -16.74 23.20 8.79
N LEU A 109 -17.42 24.30 8.43
CA LEU A 109 -17.69 24.67 7.05
C LEU A 109 -16.39 24.97 6.28
N GLY A 110 -15.43 25.64 6.90
CA GLY A 110 -14.10 25.88 6.33
C GLY A 110 -13.36 24.57 6.03
N LEU A 111 -13.26 23.67 7.02
CA LEU A 111 -12.62 22.37 6.87
C LEU A 111 -13.34 21.49 5.84
N PHE A 112 -14.68 21.47 5.83
CA PHE A 112 -15.49 20.75 4.86
C PHE A 112 -15.26 21.28 3.43
N THR A 113 -15.14 22.58 3.25
CA THR A 113 -14.85 23.20 1.94
C THR A 113 -13.47 22.80 1.43
N VAL A 114 -12.44 22.83 2.30
CA VAL A 114 -11.10 22.37 1.96
C VAL A 114 -11.11 20.88 1.59
N ALA A 115 -11.68 20.03 2.44
CA ALA A 115 -11.75 18.58 2.20
C ALA A 115 -12.50 18.25 0.89
N SER A 116 -13.63 18.91 0.63
CA SER A 116 -14.42 18.73 -0.59
C SER A 116 -13.66 19.18 -1.84
N THR A 117 -12.92 20.30 -1.75
CA THR A 117 -12.11 20.82 -2.87
C THR A 117 -10.93 19.89 -3.19
N THR A 118 -10.23 19.41 -2.16
CA THR A 118 -9.14 18.43 -2.32
C THR A 118 -9.65 17.12 -2.91
N LEU A 119 -10.78 16.60 -2.41
CA LEU A 119 -11.40 15.38 -2.95
C LEU A 119 -11.83 15.56 -4.41
N TRP A 120 -12.43 16.71 -4.74
CA TRP A 120 -12.84 17.05 -6.11
C TRP A 120 -11.62 17.13 -7.05
N TRP A 121 -10.53 17.78 -6.63
CA TRP A 121 -9.25 17.83 -7.36
C TRP A 121 -8.67 16.43 -7.56
N MET A 122 -8.56 15.61 -6.52
CA MET A 122 -8.01 14.24 -6.66
C MET A 122 -8.85 13.37 -7.60
N LEU A 123 -10.18 13.53 -7.57
CA LEU A 123 -11.09 12.77 -8.43
C LEU A 123 -11.07 13.23 -9.90
N HIS A 124 -10.85 14.52 -10.17
CA HIS A 124 -10.86 15.09 -11.54
C HIS A 124 -9.48 15.15 -12.20
N ALA A 125 -8.41 15.41 -11.43
CA ALA A 125 -7.04 15.47 -11.97
C ALA A 125 -6.58 14.14 -12.61
N TRP A 126 -7.18 13.02 -12.21
CA TRP A 126 -6.91 11.67 -12.72
C TRP A 126 -7.94 11.19 -13.77
N ARG A 127 -8.98 11.98 -14.07
CA ARG A 127 -10.12 11.58 -14.93
C ARG A 127 -10.63 12.71 -15.84
N SER A 128 -9.74 13.52 -16.41
CA SER A 128 -10.15 14.37 -17.54
C SER A 128 -10.50 13.50 -18.75
N PRO A 129 -11.51 13.86 -19.57
CA PRO A 129 -11.80 13.16 -20.82
C PRO A 129 -10.58 13.10 -21.76
N ASP A 130 -9.72 14.13 -21.71
CA ASP A 130 -8.47 14.19 -22.48
C ASP A 130 -7.43 13.19 -21.98
N ALA A 131 -7.31 12.97 -20.67
CA ALA A 131 -6.47 11.90 -20.12
C ALA A 131 -7.01 10.50 -20.50
N LEU A 132 -8.34 10.32 -20.53
CA LEU A 132 -8.96 9.09 -21.03
C LEU A 132 -8.73 8.89 -22.54
N ALA A 133 -8.78 9.97 -23.33
CA ALA A 133 -8.51 9.92 -24.77
C ALA A 133 -7.01 9.67 -25.08
N ALA A 134 -6.11 10.24 -24.28
CA ALA A 134 -4.65 10.02 -24.39
C ALA A 134 -4.22 8.63 -23.91
N THR A 135 -4.87 8.08 -22.89
CA THR A 135 -4.72 6.67 -22.49
C THR A 135 -5.35 5.70 -23.49
N GLY A 136 -6.14 6.18 -24.46
CA GLY A 136 -6.57 5.41 -25.63
C GLY A 136 -5.40 4.97 -26.51
N PHE A 137 -5.07 3.67 -26.45
CA PHE A 137 -4.04 3.03 -27.26
C PHE A 137 -4.49 2.93 -28.73
N ARG A 138 -3.80 3.59 -29.66
CA ARG A 138 -4.14 3.60 -31.09
C ARG A 138 -3.22 2.66 -31.86
N ARG A 139 -3.57 1.37 -31.88
CA ARG A 139 -2.86 0.33 -32.64
C ARG A 139 -2.52 0.78 -34.07
N ARG A 140 -1.22 0.92 -34.35
CA ARG A 140 -0.66 1.15 -35.69
C ARG A 140 -0.35 -0.20 -36.36
N ALA A 141 -1.38 -0.93 -36.76
CA ALA A 141 -1.21 -2.27 -37.34
C ALA A 141 -0.41 -2.26 -38.67
N ALA A 142 0.87 -2.62 -38.61
CA ALA A 142 1.70 -2.96 -39.78
C ALA A 142 2.95 -3.83 -39.47
N GLY A 143 3.34 -4.01 -38.19
CA GLY A 143 4.51 -4.78 -37.79
C GLY A 143 4.27 -6.30 -37.68
N ALA A 144 5.36 -7.06 -37.67
CA ALA A 144 5.35 -8.42 -37.13
C ALA A 144 5.36 -8.32 -35.60
N PRO A 145 4.57 -9.13 -34.86
CA PRO A 145 4.46 -8.99 -33.40
C PRO A 145 5.80 -9.25 -32.73
N SER A 146 6.10 -8.45 -31.71
CA SER A 146 7.28 -8.56 -30.86
C SER A 146 7.27 -9.88 -30.07
N SER A 147 8.39 -10.32 -29.52
CA SER A 147 8.41 -11.46 -28.60
C SER A 147 8.64 -11.02 -27.15
N PHE A 148 7.90 -11.59 -26.21
CA PHE A 148 7.95 -11.20 -24.80
C PHE A 148 8.50 -12.31 -23.90
N SER A 149 9.35 -11.96 -22.94
CA SER A 149 9.71 -12.81 -21.79
C SER A 149 9.18 -12.20 -20.50
N LEU A 150 8.24 -12.88 -19.86
CA LEU A 150 7.59 -12.40 -18.63
C LEU A 150 8.26 -13.06 -17.42
N LEU A 151 8.92 -12.28 -16.59
CA LEU A 151 9.60 -12.75 -15.38
C LEU A 151 8.64 -12.71 -14.18
N LEU A 152 8.44 -13.84 -13.53
CA LEU A 152 7.55 -14.00 -12.38
C LEU A 152 8.32 -14.55 -11.18
N PRO A 153 9.06 -13.71 -10.41
CA PRO A 153 9.65 -14.11 -9.14
C PRO A 153 8.57 -14.41 -8.09
N ALA A 154 8.67 -15.58 -7.45
CA ALA A 154 7.76 -15.95 -6.37
C ALA A 154 8.53 -16.57 -5.20
N ARG A 155 8.10 -16.25 -3.97
CA ARG A 155 8.68 -16.81 -2.73
C ARG A 155 7.67 -16.81 -1.59
N HIS A 156 7.31 -17.99 -1.12
CA HIS A 156 6.24 -18.26 -0.15
C HIS A 156 4.86 -17.81 -0.65
N GLU A 157 4.64 -17.90 -1.97
CA GLU A 157 3.44 -17.42 -2.68
C GLU A 157 2.58 -18.58 -3.22
N GLN A 158 2.72 -19.78 -2.66
CA GLN A 158 2.01 -21.00 -3.07
C GLN A 158 0.48 -20.87 -3.07
N ALA A 159 -0.08 -19.88 -2.36
CA ALA A 159 -1.51 -19.62 -2.31
C ALA A 159 -2.07 -18.81 -3.50
N VAL A 160 -1.24 -18.01 -4.18
CA VAL A 160 -1.67 -17.06 -5.24
C VAL A 160 -1.00 -17.32 -6.59
N LEU A 161 0.21 -17.89 -6.59
CA LEU A 161 1.02 -18.09 -7.78
C LEU A 161 0.31 -18.89 -8.90
N GLY A 162 -0.55 -19.84 -8.53
CA GLY A 162 -1.33 -20.62 -9.49
C GLY A 162 -2.24 -19.75 -10.33
N ASP A 163 -3.04 -18.89 -9.68
CA ASP A 163 -4.03 -18.03 -10.34
C ASP A 163 -3.36 -16.99 -11.26
N THR A 164 -2.21 -16.46 -10.85
CA THR A 164 -1.41 -15.52 -11.65
C THR A 164 -0.76 -16.18 -12.86
N ILE A 165 -0.22 -17.41 -12.74
CA ILE A 165 0.28 -18.17 -13.90
C ILE A 165 -0.87 -18.48 -14.86
N ASP A 166 -2.03 -18.88 -14.33
CA ASP A 166 -3.25 -19.11 -15.10
C ASP A 166 -3.73 -17.84 -15.83
N ALA A 167 -3.62 -16.66 -15.21
CA ALA A 167 -3.94 -15.38 -15.84
C ALA A 167 -2.95 -15.04 -16.96
N LEU A 168 -1.64 -15.22 -16.72
CA LEU A 168 -0.60 -15.03 -17.72
C LEU A 168 -0.74 -15.99 -18.91
N ALA A 169 -1.13 -17.25 -18.68
CA ALA A 169 -1.38 -18.23 -19.74
C ALA A 169 -2.61 -17.91 -20.62
N ARG A 170 -3.48 -16.99 -20.18
CA ARG A 170 -4.64 -16.48 -20.93
C ARG A 170 -4.37 -15.21 -21.74
N LEU A 171 -3.12 -14.72 -21.79
CA LEU A 171 -2.77 -13.53 -22.56
C LEU A 171 -3.03 -13.71 -24.07
N ASP A 172 -3.74 -12.75 -24.66
CA ASP A 172 -4.03 -12.66 -26.10
C ASP A 172 -2.82 -12.10 -26.86
N HIS A 173 -1.73 -12.86 -26.85
CA HIS A 173 -0.50 -12.52 -27.56
C HIS A 173 0.11 -13.76 -28.23
N PRO A 174 0.51 -13.71 -29.52
CA PRO A 174 0.97 -14.90 -30.23
C PRO A 174 2.42 -15.32 -29.88
N LYS A 175 3.21 -14.44 -29.26
CA LYS A 175 4.62 -14.65 -28.96
C LYS A 175 4.96 -14.18 -27.55
N TYR A 176 4.88 -15.07 -26.57
CA TYR A 176 5.38 -14.80 -25.22
C TYR A 176 5.78 -16.09 -24.51
N GLU A 177 6.53 -15.94 -23.43
CA GLU A 177 6.85 -16.99 -22.47
C GLU A 177 6.83 -16.45 -21.04
N VAL A 178 6.56 -17.32 -20.08
CA VAL A 178 6.55 -17.01 -18.65
C VAL A 178 7.70 -17.78 -17.98
N ILE A 179 8.55 -17.06 -17.26
CA ILE A 179 9.69 -17.61 -16.54
C ILE A 179 9.45 -17.41 -15.05
N VAL A 180 8.94 -18.46 -14.40
CA VAL A 180 8.67 -18.48 -12.96
C VAL A 180 9.98 -18.71 -12.21
N ILE A 181 10.31 -17.83 -11.27
CA ILE A 181 11.62 -17.81 -10.60
C ILE A 181 11.43 -18.19 -9.12
N ILE A 182 11.86 -19.39 -8.75
CA ILE A 182 11.63 -19.96 -7.42
C ILE A 182 12.96 -20.13 -6.67
N GLY A 183 12.99 -19.82 -5.37
CA GLY A 183 14.14 -20.12 -4.53
C GLY A 183 14.30 -21.63 -4.31
N HIS A 184 15.54 -22.14 -4.38
CA HIS A 184 15.88 -23.53 -4.05
C HIS A 184 15.48 -24.01 -2.63
N ASP A 185 15.05 -23.07 -1.79
CA ASP A 185 14.71 -23.17 -0.38
C ASP A 185 13.18 -23.11 -0.14
N ASP A 186 12.37 -23.18 -1.21
CA ASP A 186 10.92 -22.98 -1.20
C ASP A 186 10.17 -24.10 -1.97
N PRO A 187 10.08 -25.31 -1.39
CA PRO A 187 9.51 -26.48 -2.07
C PRO A 187 7.98 -26.38 -2.25
N GLU A 188 7.29 -25.60 -1.43
CA GLU A 188 5.83 -25.40 -1.55
C GLU A 188 5.50 -24.59 -2.81
N THR A 189 6.16 -23.44 -2.98
CA THR A 189 5.99 -22.60 -4.17
C THR A 189 6.56 -23.28 -5.42
N GLU A 190 7.66 -24.06 -5.29
CA GLU A 190 8.20 -24.89 -6.38
C GLU A 190 7.19 -25.92 -6.89
N CYS A 191 6.43 -26.58 -5.99
CA CYS A 191 5.42 -27.56 -6.35
C CYS A 191 4.35 -26.95 -7.26
N VAL A 192 3.81 -25.79 -6.87
CA VAL A 192 2.80 -25.04 -7.65
C VAL A 192 3.36 -24.60 -9.00
N ALA A 193 4.56 -24.00 -9.02
CA ALA A 193 5.21 -23.56 -10.24
C ALA A 193 5.46 -24.72 -11.23
N ARG A 194 5.87 -25.90 -10.74
CA ARG A 194 6.10 -27.09 -11.57
C ARG A 194 4.80 -27.70 -12.09
N ALA A 195 3.74 -27.73 -11.27
CA ALA A 195 2.42 -28.19 -11.71
C ALA A 195 1.87 -27.31 -12.85
N ALA A 196 1.94 -25.98 -12.70
CA ALA A 196 1.52 -25.04 -13.73
C ALA A 196 2.40 -25.12 -15.01
N ALA A 197 3.72 -25.31 -14.87
CA ALA A 197 4.61 -25.54 -16.01
C ALA A 197 4.31 -26.86 -16.75
N ALA A 198 3.86 -27.90 -16.05
CA ALA A 198 3.40 -29.14 -16.67
C ALA A 198 2.05 -28.98 -17.39
N HIS A 199 1.19 -28.06 -16.92
CA HIS A 199 -0.07 -27.73 -17.58
C HIS A 199 0.12 -26.85 -18.83
N TYR A 200 1.06 -25.90 -18.80
CA TYR A 200 1.36 -24.98 -19.91
C TYR A 200 2.79 -25.11 -20.49
N PRO A 201 3.25 -26.30 -20.91
CA PRO A 201 4.66 -26.60 -21.20
C PRO A 201 5.25 -25.86 -22.42
N ARG A 202 4.43 -25.17 -23.21
CA ARG A 202 4.88 -24.33 -24.34
C ARG A 202 5.14 -22.86 -23.94
N ILE A 203 4.59 -22.42 -22.82
CA ILE A 203 4.54 -21.01 -22.40
C ILE A 203 5.30 -20.83 -21.09
N VAL A 204 5.05 -21.69 -20.10
CA VAL A 204 5.57 -21.56 -18.73
C VAL A 204 6.79 -22.44 -18.53
N ARG A 205 7.84 -21.88 -17.91
CA ARG A 205 9.03 -22.61 -17.45
C ARG A 205 9.51 -22.12 -16.08
N VAL A 206 10.03 -23.04 -15.28
CA VAL A 206 10.57 -22.75 -13.94
C VAL A 206 12.09 -22.60 -13.98
N VAL A 207 12.61 -21.57 -13.34
CA VAL A 207 14.04 -21.33 -13.12
C VAL A 207 14.30 -21.28 -11.62
N MET A 208 15.21 -22.15 -11.14
CA MET A 208 15.60 -22.15 -9.73
C MET A 208 16.68 -21.09 -9.47
N ASP A 209 16.44 -20.23 -8.49
CA ASP A 209 17.45 -19.32 -7.95
C ASP A 209 18.19 -19.97 -6.76
N ILE A 210 19.52 -19.97 -6.84
CA ILE A 210 20.43 -20.50 -5.83
C ILE A 210 21.23 -19.42 -5.09
N HIS A 211 20.96 -18.14 -5.30
CA HIS A 211 21.74 -17.07 -4.70
C HIS A 211 21.55 -16.96 -3.18
N LEU A 212 22.63 -16.57 -2.49
CA LEU A 212 22.66 -16.22 -1.07
C LEU A 212 23.41 -14.87 -0.90
N PRO A 213 22.97 -13.96 -0.01
CA PRO A 213 21.60 -13.84 0.48
C PRO A 213 20.60 -13.65 -0.67
N LYS A 214 19.36 -14.08 -0.44
CA LYS A 214 18.22 -14.01 -1.37
C LYS A 214 17.68 -12.59 -1.50
N ASN A 215 17.37 -12.15 -2.72
CA ASN A 215 16.57 -10.93 -2.98
C ASN A 215 15.97 -10.95 -4.41
N LYS A 216 14.92 -10.15 -4.62
CA LYS A 216 14.19 -10.04 -5.90
C LYS A 216 15.12 -9.65 -7.09
N PRO A 217 16.04 -8.66 -6.97
CA PRO A 217 16.96 -8.34 -8.07
C PRO A 217 17.90 -9.48 -8.49
N LYS A 218 18.43 -10.28 -7.56
CA LYS A 218 19.27 -11.45 -7.89
C LYS A 218 18.47 -12.53 -8.61
N ALA A 219 17.25 -12.83 -8.13
CA ALA A 219 16.36 -13.79 -8.78
C ALA A 219 16.02 -13.35 -10.21
N LEU A 220 15.61 -12.09 -10.41
CA LEU A 220 15.37 -11.50 -11.73
C LEU A 220 16.61 -11.60 -12.63
N ASN A 221 17.80 -11.25 -12.13
CA ASN A 221 19.05 -11.39 -12.88
C ASN A 221 19.40 -12.85 -13.26
N THR A 222 19.02 -13.84 -12.43
CA THR A 222 19.15 -15.28 -12.77
C THR A 222 18.30 -15.64 -13.99
N ALA A 223 17.06 -15.18 -14.02
CA ALA A 223 16.11 -15.47 -15.09
C ALA A 223 16.32 -14.62 -16.36
N LEU A 224 16.79 -13.37 -16.23
CA LEU A 224 17.06 -12.47 -17.35
C LEU A 224 18.03 -13.08 -18.37
N ARG A 225 19.05 -13.81 -17.89
CA ARG A 225 20.00 -14.58 -18.74
C ARG A 225 19.36 -15.79 -19.45
N LYS A 226 18.08 -16.06 -19.23
CA LYS A 226 17.31 -17.15 -19.85
C LYS A 226 16.23 -16.64 -20.79
N CYS A 227 15.86 -15.35 -20.74
CA CYS A 227 14.89 -14.72 -21.63
C CYS A 227 15.24 -14.94 -23.11
N ARG A 228 14.20 -15.08 -23.94
CA ARG A 228 14.31 -15.22 -25.40
C ARG A 228 13.51 -14.17 -26.17
N GLY A 229 12.71 -13.37 -25.45
CA GLY A 229 11.92 -12.29 -26.01
C GLY A 229 12.75 -11.03 -26.27
N ASP A 230 12.31 -10.25 -27.26
CA ASP A 230 12.82 -8.91 -27.55
C ASP A 230 12.48 -7.92 -26.41
N ILE A 231 11.32 -8.10 -25.77
CA ILE A 231 10.83 -7.30 -24.65
C ILE A 231 10.77 -8.17 -23.39
N VAL A 232 11.22 -7.63 -22.25
CA VAL A 232 11.15 -8.30 -20.94
C VAL A 232 10.16 -7.57 -20.04
N GLY A 233 9.14 -8.28 -19.57
CA GLY A 233 8.22 -7.81 -18.53
C GLY A 233 8.54 -8.41 -17.17
N VAL A 234 8.18 -7.74 -16.09
CA VAL A 234 8.25 -8.26 -14.72
C VAL A 234 6.84 -8.21 -14.12
N PHE A 235 6.43 -9.31 -13.50
CA PHE A 235 5.14 -9.47 -12.82
C PHE A 235 5.38 -9.95 -11.40
N ASP A 236 4.47 -9.62 -10.50
CA ASP A 236 4.46 -10.11 -9.13
C ASP A 236 3.50 -11.31 -8.99
N ALA A 237 3.68 -12.13 -7.96
CA ALA A 237 3.06 -13.46 -7.86
C ALA A 237 1.55 -13.41 -7.60
N GLU A 238 1.06 -12.23 -7.22
CA GLU A 238 -0.31 -11.86 -6.86
C GLU A 238 -1.02 -10.98 -7.91
N ASP A 239 -0.41 -10.74 -9.09
CA ASP A 239 -0.95 -9.84 -10.12
C ASP A 239 -2.23 -10.34 -10.82
N GLU A 240 -3.27 -9.50 -10.86
CA GLU A 240 -4.42 -9.69 -11.75
C GLU A 240 -4.12 -9.20 -13.18
N VAL A 241 -3.83 -10.13 -14.10
CA VAL A 241 -3.42 -9.79 -15.47
C VAL A 241 -4.58 -9.78 -16.46
N HIS A 242 -4.84 -8.61 -17.07
CA HIS A 242 -5.82 -8.48 -18.16
C HIS A 242 -5.32 -9.14 -19.46
N PRO A 243 -6.11 -10.00 -20.15
CA PRO A 243 -5.67 -10.76 -21.34
C PRO A 243 -5.07 -9.90 -22.47
N GLY A 244 -5.57 -8.67 -22.64
CA GLY A 244 -5.08 -7.75 -23.67
C GLY A 244 -3.77 -7.00 -23.33
N LEU A 245 -3.19 -7.19 -22.13
CA LEU A 245 -2.09 -6.35 -21.62
C LEU A 245 -0.91 -6.21 -22.60
N LEU A 246 -0.35 -7.32 -23.09
CA LEU A 246 0.83 -7.27 -23.96
C LEU A 246 0.56 -6.52 -25.28
N ARG A 247 -0.67 -6.57 -25.80
CA ARG A 247 -1.07 -5.81 -27.00
C ARG A 247 -1.12 -4.30 -26.76
N LEU A 248 -1.35 -3.87 -25.52
CA LEU A 248 -1.34 -2.46 -25.11
C LEU A 248 0.10 -1.98 -24.87
N VAL A 249 0.93 -2.82 -24.24
CA VAL A 249 2.36 -2.57 -24.04
C VAL A 249 3.09 -2.46 -25.39
N GLU A 250 2.89 -3.43 -26.29
CA GLU A 250 3.42 -3.39 -27.67
C GLU A 250 3.05 -2.09 -28.39
N ALA A 251 1.77 -1.70 -28.33
CA ALA A 251 1.31 -0.46 -28.95
C ALA A 251 2.00 0.80 -28.38
N ARG A 252 2.38 0.83 -27.09
CA ARG A 252 3.13 1.97 -26.52
C ARG A 252 4.59 1.98 -26.91
N PHE A 253 5.24 0.83 -27.02
CA PHE A 253 6.58 0.72 -27.61
C PHE A 253 6.57 1.23 -29.06
N GLU A 254 5.59 0.81 -29.88
CA GLU A 254 5.41 1.29 -31.26
C GLU A 254 5.08 2.79 -31.37
N GLU A 255 4.21 3.31 -30.49
CA GLU A 255 3.77 4.72 -30.51
C GLU A 255 4.85 5.70 -30.04
N SER A 256 5.63 5.32 -29.02
CA SER A 256 6.58 6.23 -28.34
C SER A 256 8.03 6.06 -28.78
N GLY A 257 8.42 4.87 -29.25
CA GLY A 257 9.82 4.52 -29.47
C GLY A 257 10.67 4.49 -28.19
N ALA A 258 10.04 4.37 -27.01
CA ALA A 258 10.74 4.30 -25.73
C ALA A 258 11.43 2.94 -25.51
N ASP A 259 12.51 2.92 -24.73
CA ASP A 259 13.18 1.68 -24.30
C ASP A 259 12.46 0.99 -23.11
N VAL A 260 11.58 1.69 -22.41
CA VAL A 260 10.82 1.23 -21.23
C VAL A 260 9.42 1.86 -21.24
N VAL A 261 8.40 1.08 -20.85
CA VAL A 261 6.97 1.46 -20.74
C VAL A 261 6.45 1.01 -19.37
#